data_AF-A0A0A8F1Y7-F1
#
_entry.id   AF-A0A0A8F1Y7-F1
#
_cell.length_a   1.000
_cell.length_b   1.000
_cell.length_c   1.000
_cell.angle_alpha   90.00
_cell.angle_beta   90.00
_cell.angle_gamma   90.00
#
_symmetry.space_group_name_H-M   'P 1'
#
loop_
_entity.id
_entity.type
_entity.pdbx_description
1 polymer ?
#
loop_
_entity_poly.entity_id
_entity_poly.type
_entity_poly.pdbx_seq_one_letter_code
_entity_poly.pdbx_strand_id
1 'polypeptide(L)' 'MSLYRVTLNFSREAGSPKVTAEWRVEETARATFRRWIGLYGSGMATIRVEEEGDDGSADVLDAWPPTT' A
#
# COMPACT_ATOMS: atom_id res chain seq x y z
N MET A 1 11.27 15.54 -0.08
CA MET A 1 10.63 14.92 1.08
C MET A 1 9.75 13.78 0.60
N SER A 2 10.15 12.54 0.86
CA SER A 2 9.40 11.36 0.41
C SER A 2 8.02 11.28 1.07
N LEU A 3 7.01 10.85 0.30
CA LEU A 3 5.68 10.54 0.79
C LEU A 3 5.46 9.03 0.71
N TYR A 4 5.11 8.40 1.82
CA TYR A 4 4.82 6.97 1.87
C TYR A 4 3.32 6.76 1.75
N ARG A 5 2.89 6.02 0.74
CA ARG A 5 1.49 5.72 0.47
C ARG A 5 1.23 4.24 0.70
N VAL A 6 0.14 3.92 1.39
CA VAL A 6 -0.39 2.55 1.48
C VAL A 6 -1.70 2.51 0.70
N THR A 7 -1.78 1.58 -0.26
CA THR A 7 -2.95 1.37 -1.11
C THR A 7 -3.54 0.00 -0.83
N LEU A 8 -4.81 -0.05 -0.41
CA LEU A 8 -5.61 -1.27 -0.29
C LEU A 8 -6.60 -1.31 -1.45
N ASN A 9 -6.58 -2.40 -2.21
CA ASN A 9 -7.55 -2.68 -3.25
C ASN A 9 -8.32 -3.96 -2.88
N PHE A 10 -9.65 -3.90 -2.88
CA PHE A 10 -10.49 -5.02 -2.46
C PHE A 10 -10.66 -6.11 -3.52
N SER A 11 -10.44 -5.81 -4.80
CA SER A 11 -10.48 -6.78 -5.90
C SER A 11 -9.43 -6.42 -6.96
N ARG A 12 -9.00 -7.41 -7.77
CA ARG A 12 -8.08 -7.19 -8.90
C ARG A 12 -8.76 -6.58 -10.11
N GLU A 13 -10.08 -6.43 -10.11
CA GLU A 13 -10.83 -5.89 -11.23
C GLU A 13 -10.60 -4.38 -11.41
N ALA A 14 -10.56 -3.93 -12.66
CA ALA A 14 -10.45 -2.51 -12.97
C ALA A 14 -11.69 -1.76 -12.44
N GLY A 15 -11.47 -0.64 -11.73
CA GLY A 15 -12.54 0.13 -11.10
C GLY A 15 -12.96 -0.36 -9.71
N SER A 16 -12.30 -1.38 -9.17
CA SER A 16 -12.55 -1.85 -7.81
C SER A 16 -12.32 -0.73 -6.78
N PRO A 17 -13.10 -0.71 -5.68
CA PRO A 17 -12.88 0.22 -4.60
C PRO A 17 -11.45 0.11 -4.06
N LYS A 18 -10.81 1.26 -3.91
CA LYS A 18 -9.48 1.37 -3.30
C LYS A 18 -9.49 2.38 -2.17
N VAL A 19 -8.71 2.09 -1.14
CA VAL A 19 -8.45 2.98 -0.02
C VAL A 19 -6.98 3.33 -0.02
N THR A 20 -6.68 4.62 0.04
CA THR A 20 -5.32 5.15 0.09
C THR A 20 -5.12 5.92 1.38
N ALA A 21 -3.94 5.77 1.97
CA ALA A 21 -3.51 6.57 3.10
C ALA A 21 -2.03 6.93 2.94
N GLU A 22 -1.65 8.12 3.41
CA GLU A 22 -0.37 8.75 3.08
C GLU A 22 0.29 9.34 4.32
N TRP A 23 1.61 9.21 4.42
CA TRP A 23 2.41 9.67 5.55
C TRP A 23 3.76 10.21 5.10
N ARG A 24 4.32 11.12 5.88
CA ARG A 24 5.71 11.60 5.72
C ARG A 24 6.74 10.75 6.48
N VAL A 25 6.29 9.66 7.11
CA VAL A 25 7.11 8.80 7.96
C VAL A 25 6.89 7.35 7.54
N GLU A 26 7.95 6.69 7.07
CA GLU A 26 7.91 5.31 6.56
C GLU A 26 7.37 4.32 7.59
N GLU A 27 7.82 4.43 8.84
CA GLU A 27 7.44 3.52 9.92
C GLU A 27 5.92 3.46 10.12
N THR A 28 5.24 4.61 10.07
CA THR A 28 3.79 4.70 10.19
C THR A 28 3.07 4.05 9.00
N ALA A 29 3.61 4.23 7.79
CA ALA A 29 3.09 3.58 6.59
C ALA A 29 3.24 2.05 6.69
N ARG A 30 4.42 1.55 7.09
CA ARG A 30 4.66 0.11 7.30
C ARG A 30 3.80 -0.49 8.39
N ALA A 31 3.58 0.23 9.50
CA ALA A 31 2.70 -0.22 10.57
C ALA A 31 1.25 -0.36 10.06
N THR A 32 0.77 0.60 9.27
CA THR A 32 -0.57 0.54 8.67
C THR A 32 -0.69 -0.58 7.64
N PHE A 33 0.32 -0.76 6.79
CA PHE A 33 0.41 -1.87 5.84
C PHE A 33 0.24 -3.22 6.55
N ARG A 34 1.03 -3.49 7.59
CA ARG A 34 0.94 -4.75 8.37
C ARG A 34 -0.42 -4.92 9.04
N ARG A 35 -0.98 -3.83 9.57
CA ARG A 35 -2.32 -3.85 10.17
C ARG A 35 -3.38 -4.22 9.14
N TRP A 36 -3.33 -3.64 7.93
CA TRP A 36 -4.27 -3.95 6.87
C TRP A 36 -4.11 -5.38 6.35
N ILE A 37 -2.90 -5.93 6.32
CA ILE A 37 -2.71 -7.36 6.04
C ILE A 37 -3.44 -8.22 7.06
N GLY A 38 -3.32 -7.91 8.35
CA GLY A 38 -4.02 -8.65 9.41
C GLY A 38 -5.55 -8.57 9.30
N LEU A 39 -6.09 -7.45 8.80
CA LEU A 39 -7.53 -7.22 8.68
C LEU A 39 -8.14 -7.75 7.37
N TYR A 40 -7.42 -7.60 6.26
CA TYR A 40 -7.95 -7.80 4.90
C TYR A 40 -7.14 -8.80 4.06
N GLY A 41 -5.95 -9.19 4.52
CA GLY A 41 -4.99 -9.98 3.76
C GLY A 41 -5.35 -11.45 3.56
N SER A 42 -6.41 -11.96 4.19
CA SER A 42 -6.92 -13.33 3.99
C SER A 42 -7.89 -13.47 2.81
N GLY A 43 -8.25 -12.37 2.14
CA GLY A 43 -9.21 -12.35 1.03
C GLY A 43 -8.59 -12.03 -0.33
N MET A 44 -9.42 -11.52 -1.25
CA MET A 44 -9.00 -11.05 -2.59
C MET A 44 -8.30 -9.68 -2.57
N ALA A 45 -8.00 -9.16 -1.38
CA ALA A 45 -7.41 -7.85 -1.24
C ALA A 45 -5.94 -7.85 -1.66
N THR A 46 -5.54 -6.78 -2.36
CA THR A 46 -4.14 -6.45 -2.61
C THR A 46 -3.78 -5.20 -1.83
N ILE A 47 -2.64 -5.22 -1.14
CA ILE A 47 -2.16 -4.11 -0.34
C ILE A 47 -0.74 -3.80 -0.82
N ARG A 48 -0.43 -2.53 -1.02
CA ARG A 48 0.92 -2.07 -1.38
C ARG A 48 1.34 -0.93 -0.49
N VAL A 49 2.63 -0.85 -0.20
CA VAL A 49 3.27 0.34 0.35
C VAL A 49 4.30 0.84 -0.64
N GLU A 50 4.22 2.12 -0.96
CA GLU A 50 4.97 2.80 -2.01
C GLU A 50 5.64 4.03 -1.40
N GLU A 51 6.89 4.29 -1.78
CA GLU A 51 7.58 5.56 -1.53
C GLU A 51 7.47 6.42 -2.78
N GLU A 52 6.85 7.60 -2.65
CA GLU A 52 6.82 8.62 -3.69
C GLU A 52 7.97 9.60 -3.44
N GLY A 53 8.95 9.60 -4.34
CA GLY A 53 10.08 10.52 -4.33
C GLY A 53 9.71 11.90 -4.87
N ASP A 54 10.56 12.90 -4.63
CA ASP A 54 10.31 14.29 -5.07
C ASP A 54 10.19 14.45 -6.59
N ASP A 55 10.79 13.54 -7.35
CA ASP A 55 10.73 13.51 -8.82
C ASP A 55 9.41 12.89 -9.35
N GLY A 56 8.48 12.54 -8.46
CA GLY A 56 7.21 11.89 -8.79
C GLY A 56 7.34 10.40 -9.13
N SER A 57 8.52 9.82 -8.94
CA SER A 57 8.71 8.36 -9.00
C SER A 57 8.07 7.68 -7.80
N ALA A 58 7.49 6.49 -8.02
CA ALA A 58 6.93 5.67 -6.95
C ALA A 58 7.64 4.31 -6.91
N ASP A 59 8.30 4.02 -5.80
CA ASP A 59 9.00 2.76 -5.55
C ASP A 59 8.16 1.87 -4.63
N VAL A 60 7.86 0.65 -5.07
CA VAL A 60 7.12 -0.31 -4.24
C VAL A 60 8.06 -0.86 -3.17
N LEU A 61 7.80 -0.50 -1.91
CA LEU A 61 8.58 -0.96 -0.76
C LEU A 61 8.15 -2.36 -0.31
N ASP A 62 6.86 -2.69 -0.41
CA ASP A 62 6.29 -3.98 -0.02
C ASP A 62 4.90 -4.19 -0.63
N ALA A 63 4.49 -5.44 -0.77
CA ALA A 63 3.20 -5.82 -1.35
C ALA A 63 2.65 -7.10 -0.73
N TRP A 64 1.33 -7.14 -0.59
CA TRP A 64 0.57 -8.30 -0.14
C TRP A 64 -0.60 -8.60 -1.09
N PRO A 65 -0.79 -9.86 -1.53
CA PRO A 65 0.20 -10.93 -1.46
C PRO A 65 1.51 -10.53 -2.16
N PRO A 66 2.65 -11.13 -1.78
CA PRO A 66 3.93 -10.83 -2.40
C PRO A 66 3.84 -11.06 -3.91
N THR A 67 4.27 -10.08 -4.69
CA THR A 67 4.40 -10.22 -6.15
C THR A 67 5.53 -11.21 -6.43
N THR A 68 5.17 -12.39 -6.95
CA THR A 68 6.11 -13.39 -7.47
C THR A 68 6.90 -12.85 -8.65
#